data_AF-Q9UXN3-F1
#
_entry.id   AF-Q9UXN3-F1
#
_cell.length_a   1.000
_cell.length_b   1.000
_cell.length_c   1.000
_cell.angle_alpha   90.00
_cell.angle_beta   90.00
_cell.angle_gamma   90.00
#
_symmetry.space_group_name_H-M   'P 1'
#
loop_
_entity.id
_entity.type
_entity.pdbx_description
1 polymer ?
#
loop_
_entity_poly.entity_id
_entity_poly.type
_entity_poly.pdbx_seq_one_letter_code
_entity_poly.pdbx_strand_id
1 'polypeptide(L)' 'MENKMKYKKLFVIMRFMNRATGNCCSLEYLTEKTSVDKEEVPVHLYRLTDRDIIGRKCIRVGKERMYCLKYKEEML' A
#
# COMPACT_ATOMS: atom_id res chain seq x y z
N MET A 1 1.38 -22.39 10.20
CA MET A 1 2.50 -21.78 9.44
C MET A 1 2.06 -20.69 8.48
N GLU A 2 0.88 -20.79 7.85
CA GLU A 2 0.35 -19.80 6.88
C GLU A 2 0.26 -18.35 7.41
N ASN A 3 -0.14 -18.16 8.67
CA ASN A 3 -0.23 -16.82 9.25
C ASN A 3 1.11 -16.07 9.25
N LYS A 4 2.25 -16.75 9.47
CA LYS A 4 3.58 -16.11 9.42
C LYS A 4 3.91 -15.57 8.03
N MET A 5 3.54 -16.29 6.96
CA MET A 5 3.75 -15.82 5.58
C MET A 5 2.80 -14.67 5.21
N LYS A 6 1.54 -14.72 5.65
CA LYS A 6 0.55 -13.66 5.40
C LYS A 6 0.97 -12.30 5.98
N TYR A 7 1.51 -12.29 7.20
CA TYR A 7 2.03 -11.06 7.81
C TYR A 7 3.32 -10.57 7.14
N LYS A 8 4.13 -11.48 6.58
CA LYS A 8 5.34 -11.12 5.83
C LYS A 8 5.01 -10.31 4.58
N LYS A 9 4.00 -10.71 3.79
CA LYS A 9 3.60 -9.98 2.56
C LYS A 9 3.06 -8.58 2.87
N LEU A 10 2.20 -8.46 3.88
CA LEU A 10 1.67 -7.17 4.33
C LEU A 10 2.78 -6.23 4.81
N PHE A 11 3.74 -6.75 5.58
CA PHE A 11 4.92 -6.00 6.03
C PHE A 11 5.77 -5.50 4.86
N VAL A 12 5.98 -6.32 3.82
CA VAL A 12 6.71 -5.92 2.61
C VAL A 12 6.04 -4.72 1.95
N ILE A 13 4.73 -4.77 1.72
CA ILE A 13 3.98 -3.65 1.12
C ILE A 13 4.13 -2.39 1.96
N MET A 14 3.89 -2.47 3.27
CA MET A 14 4.01 -1.32 4.18
C MET A 14 5.42 -0.73 4.19
N ARG A 15 6.46 -1.57 4.12
CA ARG A 15 7.86 -1.13 4.07
C ARG A 15 8.15 -0.30 2.82
N PHE A 16 7.64 -0.71 1.66
CA PHE A 16 7.82 0.07 0.42
C PHE A 16 7.03 1.38 0.46
N MET A 17 5.78 1.35 0.94
CA MET A 17 5.00 2.58 1.16
C MET A 17 5.71 3.56 2.09
N ASN A 18 6.32 3.06 3.16
CA ASN A 18 7.05 3.90 4.11
C ASN A 18 8.32 4.51 3.51
N ARG A 19 8.90 3.90 2.48
CA ARG A 19 10.11 4.38 1.80
C ARG A 19 9.84 5.27 0.60
N ALA A 20 8.65 5.21 0.02
CA ALA A 20 8.30 6.04 -1.13
C ALA A 20 8.38 7.53 -0.76
N THR A 21 8.93 8.31 -1.69
CA THR A 21 8.94 9.78 -1.63
C THR A 21 7.54 10.28 -1.89
N GLY A 22 6.96 10.97 -0.90
CA GLY A 22 5.53 11.27 -0.86
C GLY A 22 4.79 10.13 -0.15
N ASN A 23 3.86 10.48 0.73
CA ASN A 23 3.19 9.53 1.63
C ASN A 23 2.28 8.51 0.92
N CYS A 24 2.28 8.49 -0.41
CA CYS A 24 1.36 7.81 -1.28
C CYS A 24 2.08 6.99 -2.34
N CYS A 25 1.59 5.79 -2.63
CA CYS A 25 2.04 4.95 -3.73
C CYS A 25 0.87 4.55 -4.62
N SER A 26 1.11 4.39 -5.93
CA SER A 26 0.12 3.79 -6.80
C SER A 26 0.09 2.27 -6.67
N LEU A 27 -0.99 1.65 -7.15
CA LEU A 27 -1.07 0.19 -7.24
C LEU A 27 0.04 -0.37 -8.14
N GLU A 28 0.32 0.30 -9.26
CA GLU A 28 1.33 -0.11 -10.23
C GLU A 28 2.72 -0.12 -9.58
N TYR A 29 3.11 0.98 -8.93
CA TYR A 29 4.38 1.06 -8.20
C TYR A 29 4.55 -0.08 -7.18
N LEU A 30 3.53 -0.37 -6.37
CA LEU A 30 3.61 -1.43 -5.36
C LEU A 30 3.70 -2.82 -6.01
N THR A 31 3.00 -3.02 -7.12
CA THR A 31 3.03 -4.27 -7.88
C THR A 31 4.39 -4.52 -8.53
N GLU A 32 5.09 -3.47 -8.97
CA GLU A 32 6.42 -3.57 -9.57
C GLU A 32 7.56 -3.68 -8.56
N LYS A 33 7.46 -2.96 -7.44
CA LYS A 33 8.56 -2.84 -6.47
C LYS A 33 8.53 -3.89 -5.38
N THR A 34 7.37 -4.44 -5.07
CA THR A 34 7.26 -5.49 -4.05
C THR A 34 7.49 -6.87 -4.66
N SER A 35 7.93 -7.82 -3.85
CA SER A 35 8.00 -9.24 -4.23
C SER A 35 6.67 -9.97 -3.99
N VAL A 36 5.56 -9.24 -3.87
CA VAL A 36 4.22 -9.80 -3.61
C VAL A 36 3.54 -10.05 -4.94
N ASP A 37 2.80 -11.15 -5.04
CA ASP A 37 2.11 -11.51 -6.27
C ASP A 37 1.13 -10.40 -6.67
N LYS A 38 1.08 -10.08 -7.97
CA LYS A 38 0.30 -8.94 -8.48
C LYS A 38 -1.17 -9.00 -8.07
N GLU A 39 -1.73 -10.21 -8.02
CA GLU A 39 -3.12 -10.47 -7.62
C GLU A 39 -3.36 -10.29 -6.11
N GLU A 40 -2.32 -10.44 -5.29
CA GLU A 40 -2.43 -10.30 -3.83
C GLU A 40 -2.23 -8.87 -3.34
N VAL A 41 -1.50 -8.02 -4.10
CA VAL A 41 -1.28 -6.61 -3.72
C VAL A 41 -2.60 -5.88 -3.45
N PRO A 42 -3.62 -5.93 -4.33
CA PRO A 42 -4.93 -5.32 -4.06
C PRO A 42 -5.61 -5.86 -2.79
N VAL A 43 -5.49 -7.17 -2.53
CA VAL A 43 -6.08 -7.82 -1.34
C VAL A 43 -5.43 -7.29 -0.06
N HIS A 44 -4.11 -7.13 -0.06
CA HIS A 44 -3.40 -6.57 1.08
C HIS A 44 -3.69 -5.09 1.28
N LEU A 45 -3.79 -4.30 0.20
CA LEU A 45 -4.19 -2.89 0.27
C LEU A 45 -5.61 -2.71 0.79
N TYR A 46 -6.55 -3.57 0.37
CA TYR A 46 -7.90 -3.60 0.93
C TYR A 46 -7.88 -3.84 2.43
N ARG A 47 -7.14 -4.87 2.90
CA ARG A 47 -7.00 -5.17 4.33
C ARG A 47 -6.37 -4.03 5.15
N LEU A 48 -5.41 -3.32 4.56
CA LEU A 48 -4.81 -2.14 5.21
C LEU A 48 -5.77 -0.96 5.27
N THR A 49 -6.59 -0.78 4.24
CA THR A 49 -7.62 0.27 4.18
C THR A 49 -8.74 -0.03 5.19
N ASP A 50 -9.20 -1.28 5.27
CA ASP A 50 -10.22 -1.76 6.21
C ASP A 50 -9.79 -1.58 7.68
N ARG A 51 -8.48 -1.67 7.94
CA ARG A 51 -7.87 -1.41 9.26
C ARG A 51 -7.51 0.06 9.50
N ASP A 52 -7.90 0.95 8.60
CA ASP A 52 -7.66 2.38 8.68
C ASP A 52 -6.17 2.80 8.70
N ILE A 53 -5.26 1.92 8.26
CA ILE A 53 -3.82 2.19 8.23
C ILE A 53 -3.44 3.07 7.03
N ILE A 54 -4.16 2.89 5.92
CA ILE A 54 -3.94 3.64 4.67
C ILE A 54 -5.23 4.27 4.17
N GLY A 55 -5.12 5.46 3.58
CA GLY A 55 -6.17 6.12 2.82
C GLY A 55 -6.06 5.84 1.32
N ARG A 56 -7.16 6.07 0.59
CA ARG A 56 -7.19 6.05 -0.88
C ARG A 56 -7.42 7.47 -1.40
N LYS A 57 -6.57 7.93 -2.31
CA LYS A 57 -6.71 9.22 -3.01
C LYS A 57 -6.83 8.97 -4.51
N CYS A 58 -7.85 9.54 -5.12
CA CYS A 58 -7.99 9.56 -6.57
C CYS A 58 -7.34 10.85 -7.09
N ILE A 59 -6.28 10.73 -7.88
CA ILE A 59 -5.70 11.89 -8.56
C ILE A 59 -6.42 12.07 -9.90
N ARG A 60 -7.02 13.25 -10.12
CA ARG A 60 -7.80 13.57 -11.33
C ARG A 60 -6.95 13.55 -12.60
N VAL A 61 -5.65 13.83 -12.49
CA VAL A 61 -4.71 13.74 -13.60
C VAL A 61 -4.25 12.28 -13.71
N GLY A 62 -4.71 11.58 -14.74
CA GLY A 62 -4.30 10.19 -15.04
C GLY A 62 -5.19 9.07 -14.50
N LYS A 63 -6.27 9.36 -13.74
CA LYS A 63 -7.17 8.36 -13.12
C LYS A 63 -6.47 7.30 -12.26
N GLU A 64 -5.33 7.64 -11.68
CA GLU A 64 -4.55 6.71 -10.87
C GLU A 64 -5.06 6.69 -9.42
N ARG A 65 -5.25 5.47 -8.87
CA ARG A 65 -5.60 5.28 -7.46
C ARG A 65 -4.32 5.20 -6.63
N MET A 66 -4.14 6.20 -5.78
CA MET A 66 -3.04 6.28 -4.84
C MET A 66 -3.47 5.77 -3.46
N TYR A 67 -2.53 5.11 -2.78
CA TYR A 67 -2.68 4.56 -1.45
C TYR A 67 -1.69 5.25 -0.52
N CYS A 68 -2.18 5.91 0.52
CA CYS A 68 -1.38 6.78 1.37
C CYS A 68 -1.34 6.30 2.81
N LEU A 69 -0.16 6.31 3.46
CA LEU A 69 -0.05 5.99 4.88
C LEU A 69 -0.65 7.11 5.72
N LYS A 70 -1.71 6.82 6.48
CA LYS A 70 -2.44 7.86 7.24
C LYS A 70 -1.58 8.58 8.26
N TYR A 71 -0.80 7.83 9.04
CA TYR A 71 0.07 8.43 10.07
C TYR A 71 1.12 9.39 9.51
N LYS A 72 1.48 9.30 8.22
CA LYS A 72 2.36 10.29 7.60
C LYS A 72 1.59 11.49 7.06
N GLU A 73 0.32 11.34 6.69
CA GLU A 73 -0.53 12.46 6.32
C GLU A 73 -0.83 13.36 7.52
N GLU A 74 -0.92 12.80 8.73
CA GLU A 74 -1.11 13.55 9.97
C GLU A 74 0.14 14.33 10.42
N MET A 75 1.32 14.01 9.87
CA MET A 75 2.58 14.71 10.16
C MET A 75 2.89 15.85 9.19
N LEU A 76 2.05 16.07 8.17
CA LEU A 76 2.14 17.17 7.21
C LEU A 76 1.06 18.22 7.50
#